data_AF-A0A6L6E7Z8-F1
#
_entry.id   AF-A0A6L6E7Z8-F1
#
_cell.length_a   1.000
_cell.length_b   1.000
_cell.length_c   1.000
_cell.angle_alpha   90.00
_cell.angle_beta   90.00
_cell.angle_gamma   90.00
#
_symmetry.space_group_name_H-M   'P 1'
#
loop_
_entity.id
_entity.type
_entity.pdbx_description
1 polymer ?
#
loop_
_entity_poly.entity_id
_entity_poly.type
_entity_poly.pdbx_seq_one_letter_code
_entity_poly.pdbx_strand_id
1 'polypeptide(L)'
;MFVIAERGSASLEFIAASIALLVPIVALTATTSQIASATFAATTAARHGVRAFTQAESTSVGLEQVRAITSLIIDDHGLTDSTPEWELDCSRRNCLQRGSRVTVTVHLDVPLRFIPALPGIDIASRVTVSRSATARVSLTSVNR
;
A
#
# COMPACT_ATOMS: atom_id res chain seq x y z
N MET A 1 -21.66 31.59 14.64
CA MET A 1 -23.00 32.22 14.52
C MET A 1 -23.77 31.49 13.43
N PHE A 2 -24.54 30.47 13.80
CA PHE A 2 -25.57 29.87 12.96
C PHE A 2 -26.76 29.65 13.91
N VAL A 3 -27.72 30.57 13.88
CA VAL A 3 -29.04 30.36 14.46
C VAL A 3 -29.99 30.53 13.29
N ILE A 4 -30.60 29.44 12.83
CA ILE A 4 -31.63 29.48 11.80
C ILE A 4 -32.97 29.34 12.52
N ALA A 5 -33.88 30.26 12.21
CA ALA A 5 -35.19 30.38 12.83
C ALA A 5 -36.02 29.10 12.71
N GLU A 6 -36.65 28.72 13.83
CA GLU A 6 -37.60 27.63 13.97
C GLU A 6 -38.84 27.82 13.07
N ARG A 7 -38.81 27.13 11.92
CA ARG A 7 -39.98 26.69 11.17
C ARG A 7 -39.55 25.46 10.35
N GLY A 8 -39.24 24.38 11.06
CA GLY A 8 -38.64 23.16 10.53
C GLY A 8 -39.49 22.50 9.45
N SER A 9 -39.02 22.54 8.19
CA SER A 9 -39.49 21.63 7.18
C SER A 9 -38.86 20.26 7.47
N ALA A 10 -39.66 19.29 7.94
CA ALA A 10 -39.19 17.94 8.25
C ALA A 10 -38.42 17.29 7.08
N SER A 11 -38.78 17.64 5.84
CA SER A 11 -38.07 17.21 4.64
C SER A 11 -36.65 17.79 4.55
N LEU A 12 -36.46 19.06 4.92
CA LEU A 12 -35.16 19.74 4.84
C LEU A 12 -34.20 19.24 5.93
N GLU A 13 -34.70 19.00 7.14
CA GLU A 13 -33.91 18.40 8.23
C GLU A 13 -33.50 16.97 7.91
N PHE A 14 -34.39 16.17 7.31
CA PHE A 14 -34.06 14.82 6.88
C PHE A 14 -32.98 14.81 5.80
N ILE A 15 -33.06 15.70 4.80
CA ILE A 15 -32.03 15.84 3.77
C ILE A 15 -30.70 16.28 4.39
N ALA A 16 -30.73 17.26 5.30
CA ALA A 16 -29.52 17.73 5.99
C ALA A 16 -28.87 16.61 6.81
N ALA A 17 -29.64 15.87 7.60
CA ALA A 17 -29.14 14.73 8.38
C ALA A 17 -28.61 13.61 7.46
N SER A 18 -29.32 13.33 6.35
CA SER A 18 -28.90 12.32 5.38
C SER A 18 -27.58 12.68 4.72
N ILE A 19 -27.39 13.93 4.28
CA ILE A 19 -26.13 14.41 3.71
C ILE A 19 -25.02 14.39 4.77
N ALA A 20 -25.31 14.86 5.98
CA ALA A 20 -24.36 14.86 7.10
C ALA A 20 -23.87 13.44 7.44
N LEU A 21 -24.70 12.41 7.25
CA LEU A 21 -24.31 11.01 7.43
C LEU A 21 -23.68 10.39 6.17
N LEU A 22 -24.15 10.75 4.97
CA LEU A 22 -23.68 10.19 3.72
C LEU A 22 -22.23 10.58 3.43
N VAL A 23 -21.88 11.85 3.66
CA VAL A 23 -20.52 12.37 3.44
C VAL A 23 -19.44 11.56 4.19
N PRO A 24 -19.52 11.34 5.52
CA PRO A 24 -18.52 10.56 6.22
C PRO A 24 -18.51 9.08 5.80
N ILE A 25 -19.67 8.50 5.47
CA ILE A 25 -19.71 7.11 4.98
C ILE A 25 -18.94 6.97 3.66
N VAL A 26 -19.17 7.88 2.70
CA VAL A 26 -18.46 7.89 1.42
C VAL A 26 -16.95 8.11 1.63
N ALA A 27 -16.57 8.98 2.57
CA ALA A 27 -15.17 9.18 2.92
C ALA A 27 -14.53 7.91 3.47
N LEU A 28 -15.24 7.17 4.34
CA LEU A 28 -14.75 5.91 4.90
C LEU A 28 -14.60 4.81 3.83
N THR A 29 -15.55 4.69 2.91
CA THR A 29 -15.45 3.70 1.82
C THR A 29 -14.32 4.06 0.83
N ALA A 30 -14.14 5.33 0.51
CA ALA A 30 -13.02 5.79 -0.33
C ALA A 30 -11.66 5.55 0.36
N THR A 31 -11.55 5.86 1.64
CA THR A 31 -10.33 5.66 2.43
C THR A 31 -9.97 4.18 2.54
N THR A 32 -10.94 3.31 2.83
CA THR A 32 -10.71 1.86 2.92
C THR A 32 -10.35 1.26 1.55
N SER A 33 -10.96 1.73 0.46
CA SER A 33 -10.58 1.34 -0.90
C SER A 33 -9.13 1.72 -1.23
N GLN A 34 -8.70 2.91 -0.83
CA GLN A 34 -7.31 3.36 -1.01
C GLN A 34 -6.32 2.48 -0.24
N ILE A 35 -6.61 2.17 1.02
CA ILE A 35 -5.78 1.28 1.86
C ILE A 35 -5.74 -0.13 1.28
N ALA A 36 -6.88 -0.64 0.79
CA ALA A 36 -6.96 -1.94 0.14
C ALA A 36 -6.08 -1.98 -1.13
N SER A 37 -6.16 -0.95 -1.99
CA SER A 37 -5.29 -0.81 -3.18
C SER A 37 -3.81 -0.86 -2.80
N ALA A 38 -3.40 -0.07 -1.81
CA ALA A 38 -2.02 -0.06 -1.31
C ALA A 38 -1.56 -1.43 -0.78
N THR A 39 -2.46 -2.13 -0.09
CA THR A 39 -2.19 -3.48 0.44
C THR A 39 -1.99 -4.51 -0.67
N PHE A 40 -2.81 -4.43 -1.73
CA PHE A 40 -2.64 -5.27 -2.90
C PHE A 40 -1.35 -4.95 -3.65
N ALA A 41 -1.06 -3.66 -3.88
CA ALA A 41 0.18 -3.20 -4.49
C ALA A 41 1.42 -3.72 -3.75
N ALA A 42 1.50 -3.55 -2.43
CA ALA A 42 2.61 -4.03 -1.62
C ALA A 42 2.75 -5.56 -1.67
N THR A 43 1.62 -6.29 -1.66
CA THR A 43 1.62 -7.75 -1.78
C THR A 43 2.13 -8.22 -3.14
N THR A 44 1.67 -7.58 -4.22
CA THR A 44 2.10 -7.86 -5.60
C THR A 44 3.58 -7.54 -5.75
N ALA A 45 4.05 -6.38 -5.28
CA ALA A 45 5.45 -5.98 -5.31
C ALA A 45 6.35 -6.97 -4.56
N ALA A 46 5.97 -7.38 -3.35
CA ALA A 46 6.74 -8.36 -2.59
C ALA A 46 6.81 -9.72 -3.32
N ARG A 47 5.67 -10.22 -3.84
CA ARG A 47 5.60 -11.54 -4.52
C ARG A 47 6.33 -11.55 -5.86
N HIS A 48 6.19 -10.51 -6.68
CA HIS A 48 6.87 -10.43 -7.97
C HIS A 48 8.35 -10.08 -7.80
N GLY A 49 8.67 -9.18 -6.88
CA GLY A 49 10.04 -8.82 -6.53
C GLY A 49 10.85 -10.02 -6.03
N VAL A 50 10.32 -10.79 -5.07
CA VAL A 50 11.05 -11.97 -4.54
C VAL A 50 11.26 -13.03 -5.63
N ARG A 51 10.29 -13.22 -6.54
CA ARG A 51 10.42 -14.17 -7.66
C ARG A 51 11.51 -13.74 -8.64
N ALA A 52 11.49 -12.48 -9.06
CA ALA A 52 12.52 -11.92 -9.94
C ALA A 52 13.90 -12.02 -9.30
N PHE A 53 14.01 -11.63 -8.02
CA PHE A 53 15.26 -11.75 -7.27
C PHE A 53 15.81 -13.18 -7.27
N THR A 54 14.96 -14.18 -6.97
CA THR A 54 15.42 -15.59 -6.93
C THR A 54 15.82 -16.16 -8.29
N GLN A 55 15.47 -15.51 -9.40
CA GLN A 55 15.81 -15.92 -10.76
C GLN A 55 16.97 -15.12 -11.35
N ALA A 56 17.44 -14.08 -10.66
CA ALA A 56 18.52 -13.23 -11.13
C ALA A 56 19.86 -13.96 -11.11
N GLU A 57 20.74 -13.60 -12.06
CA GLU A 57 22.09 -14.16 -12.19
C GLU A 57 23.02 -13.73 -11.05
N SER A 58 22.77 -12.55 -10.48
CA SER A 58 23.55 -11.99 -9.37
C SER A 58 22.68 -11.16 -8.45
N THR A 59 23.13 -10.97 -7.21
CA THR A 59 22.40 -10.20 -6.20
C THR A 59 22.15 -8.76 -6.65
N SER A 60 23.13 -8.12 -7.31
CA SER A 60 22.98 -6.74 -7.81
C SER A 60 21.89 -6.63 -8.87
N VAL A 61 21.86 -7.53 -9.85
CA VAL A 61 20.81 -7.59 -10.88
C VAL A 61 19.44 -7.86 -10.24
N GLY A 62 19.38 -8.77 -9.26
CA GLY A 62 18.15 -9.05 -8.53
C GLY A 62 17.60 -7.84 -7.78
N LEU A 63 18.47 -7.06 -7.12
CA LEU A 63 18.07 -5.82 -6.41
C LEU A 63 17.53 -4.77 -7.38
N GLU A 64 18.17 -4.61 -8.55
CA GLU A 64 17.70 -3.69 -9.58
C GLU A 64 16.34 -4.12 -10.15
N GLN A 65 16.16 -5.41 -10.41
CA GLN A 65 14.87 -5.96 -10.85
C GLN A 65 13.77 -5.77 -9.81
N VAL A 66 14.05 -6.01 -8.52
CA VAL A 66 13.09 -5.74 -7.44
C VAL A 66 12.68 -4.28 -7.43
N ARG A 67 13.65 -3.37 -7.55
CA ARG A 67 13.38 -1.92 -7.58
C ARG A 67 12.49 -1.53 -8.77
N ALA A 68 12.82 -2.01 -9.97
CA ALA A 68 12.09 -1.71 -11.20
C ALA A 68 10.66 -2.30 -11.19
N ILE A 69 10.50 -3.52 -10.66
CA ILE A 69 9.18 -4.16 -10.52
C ILE A 69 8.33 -3.41 -9.49
N THR A 70 8.91 -3.04 -8.35
CA THR A 70 8.20 -2.28 -7.32
C THR A 70 7.76 -0.92 -7.85
N SER A 71 8.60 -0.18 -8.58
CA SER A 71 8.19 1.11 -9.16
C SER A 71 7.05 0.94 -10.18
N LEU A 72 7.14 -0.06 -11.06
CA LEU A 72 6.09 -0.33 -12.06
C LEU A 72 4.74 -0.65 -11.39
N ILE A 73 4.73 -1.45 -10.33
CA ILE A 73 3.51 -1.83 -9.61
C ILE A 73 2.90 -0.61 -8.90
N ILE A 74 3.72 0.26 -8.33
CA ILE A 74 3.24 1.47 -7.65
C ILE A 74 2.57 2.42 -8.64
N ASP A 75 3.16 2.58 -9.82
CA ASP A 75 2.61 3.39 -10.89
C ASP A 75 1.28 2.82 -11.39
N ASP A 76 1.18 1.50 -11.57
CA ASP A 76 -0.05 0.80 -11.98
C ASP A 76 -1.20 0.99 -10.97
N HIS A 77 -0.87 1.03 -9.68
CA HIS A 77 -1.86 1.27 -8.61
C HIS A 77 -2.15 2.75 -8.35
N GLY A 78 -1.58 3.68 -9.13
CA GLY A 78 -1.79 5.12 -8.98
C GLY A 78 -1.25 5.69 -7.65
N LEU A 79 -0.21 5.05 -7.11
CA LEU A 79 0.39 5.38 -5.81
C LEU A 79 1.62 6.28 -5.95
N THR A 80 1.67 7.15 -6.97
CA THR A 80 2.86 7.98 -7.29
C THR A 80 3.25 8.96 -6.18
N ASP A 81 2.30 9.35 -5.32
CA ASP A 81 2.54 10.20 -4.14
C ASP A 81 3.00 9.39 -2.90
N SER A 82 3.17 8.07 -3.05
CA SER A 82 3.72 7.21 -2.01
C SER A 82 5.24 7.13 -2.10
N THR A 83 5.90 6.97 -0.95
CA THR A 83 7.33 6.71 -0.88
C THR A 83 7.54 5.22 -0.63
N PRO A 84 7.96 4.45 -1.64
CA PRO A 84 8.19 3.03 -1.45
C PRO A 84 9.53 2.76 -0.79
N GLU A 85 9.47 2.01 0.30
CA GLU A 85 10.62 1.43 0.95
C GLU A 85 10.53 -0.08 0.85
N TRP A 86 11.67 -0.75 0.76
CA TRP A 86 11.68 -2.20 0.75
C TRP A 86 12.95 -2.72 1.40
N GLU A 87 12.82 -3.91 1.98
CA GLU A 87 13.87 -4.62 2.70
C GLU A 87 14.03 -6.01 2.12
N LEU A 88 15.27 -6.49 2.14
CA LEU A 88 15.62 -7.85 1.73
C LEU A 88 16.27 -8.57 2.90
N ASP A 89 15.65 -9.68 3.32
CA ASP A 89 16.20 -10.57 4.34
C ASP A 89 16.55 -11.93 3.73
N CYS A 90 17.73 -12.45 4.08
CA CYS A 90 18.26 -13.69 3.53
C CYS A 90 18.67 -14.63 4.66
N SER A 91 18.15 -15.86 4.62
CA SER A 91 18.51 -16.89 5.61
C SER A 91 19.98 -17.35 5.58
N ARG A 92 20.74 -16.97 4.54
CA ARG A 92 22.16 -17.31 4.36
C ARG A 92 22.93 -16.08 3.87
N ARG A 93 24.25 -16.05 4.12
CA ARG A 93 25.15 -14.96 3.67
C ARG A 93 25.08 -14.70 2.17
N ASN A 94 24.98 -15.75 1.36
CA ASN A 94 24.74 -15.60 -0.08
C ASN A 94 23.24 -15.83 -0.35
N CYS A 95 22.52 -14.76 -0.65
CA CYS A 95 21.09 -14.77 -0.89
C CYS A 95 20.68 -15.70 -2.04
N LEU A 96 21.49 -15.77 -3.10
CA LEU A 96 21.26 -16.61 -4.29
C LEU A 96 21.86 -18.02 -4.16
N GLN A 97 22.30 -18.40 -2.96
CA GLN A 97 22.71 -19.77 -2.72
C GLN A 97 21.50 -20.71 -2.81
N ARG A 98 21.69 -21.84 -3.50
CA ARG A 98 20.73 -22.95 -3.55
C ARG A 98 20.14 -23.29 -2.17
N GLY A 99 18.82 -23.35 -2.08
CA GLY A 99 18.09 -23.65 -0.85
C GLY A 99 18.01 -22.49 0.15
N SER A 100 18.57 -21.31 -0.17
CA SER A 100 18.36 -20.09 0.61
C SER A 100 16.90 -19.65 0.55
N ARG A 101 16.35 -19.23 1.69
CA ARG A 101 15.10 -18.47 1.78
C ARG A 101 15.42 -16.99 1.71
N VAL A 102 14.76 -16.30 0.80
CA VAL A 102 14.82 -14.85 0.61
C VAL A 102 13.43 -14.29 0.91
N THR A 103 13.37 -13.27 1.74
CA THR A 103 12.16 -12.53 2.07
C THR A 103 12.31 -11.10 1.57
N VAL A 104 11.36 -10.65 0.77
CA VAL A 104 11.24 -9.24 0.37
C VAL A 104 10.08 -8.65 1.16
N THR A 105 10.32 -7.55 1.87
CA THR A 105 9.30 -6.75 2.54
C THR A 105 9.16 -5.42 1.81
N VAL A 106 7.94 -5.01 1.54
CA VAL A 106 7.62 -3.73 0.90
C VAL A 106 6.78 -2.91 1.87
N HIS A 107 7.19 -1.66 2.07
CA HIS A 107 6.52 -0.65 2.87
C HIS A 107 6.05 0.47 1.94
N LEU A 108 4.76 0.74 1.97
CA LEU A 108 4.15 1.83 1.20
C LEU A 108 3.52 2.82 2.17
N ASP A 109 3.98 4.07 2.11
CA ASP A 109 3.40 5.16 2.89
C ASP A 109 2.43 5.98 2.02
N VAL A 110 1.14 5.91 2.34
CA VAL A 110 0.05 6.40 1.46
C VAL A 110 -0.73 7.52 2.13
N PRO A 111 -0.95 8.67 1.44
CA PRO A 111 -1.71 9.78 1.98
C PRO A 111 -3.22 9.51 2.01
N LEU A 112 -3.89 9.79 3.13
CA LEU A 112 -5.33 9.58 3.31
C LEU A 112 -6.11 10.85 2.89
N ARG A 113 -6.50 10.92 1.60
CA ARG A 113 -7.04 12.15 0.99
C ARG A 113 -8.47 12.52 1.44
N PHE A 114 -9.22 11.54 1.91
CA PHE A 114 -10.66 11.70 2.19
C PHE A 114 -10.97 11.92 3.67
N ILE A 115 -9.94 12.03 4.51
CA ILE A 115 -10.14 12.33 5.93
C ILE A 115 -10.15 13.86 6.10
N PRO A 116 -11.29 14.47 6.48
CA PRO A 116 -11.36 15.91 6.67
C PRO A 116 -10.52 16.34 7.88
N ALA A 117 -9.73 17.40 7.72
CA ALA A 117 -9.06 18.04 8.85
C ALA A 117 -10.10 18.75 9.72
N LEU A 118 -10.35 18.21 10.92
CA LEU A 118 -11.30 18.78 11.87
C LEU A 118 -10.54 19.58 12.94
N PRO A 119 -10.95 20.82 13.27
CA PRO A 119 -10.30 21.61 14.32
C PRO A 119 -10.29 20.86 15.66
N GLY A 120 -9.10 20.68 16.24
CA GLY A 120 -8.93 20.00 17.53
C GLY A 120 -8.90 18.47 17.47
N ILE A 121 -8.95 17.86 16.28
CA ILE A 121 -8.78 16.40 16.10
C ILE A 121 -7.53 16.17 15.24
N ASP A 122 -6.51 15.57 15.82
CA ASP A 122 -5.28 15.22 15.12
C ASP A 122 -5.39 13.80 14.58
N ILE A 123 -5.52 13.69 13.26
CA ILE A 123 -5.76 12.43 12.54
C ILE A 123 -4.58 12.22 11.61
N ALA A 124 -4.00 11.01 11.62
CA ALA A 124 -2.87 10.68 10.77
C ALA A 124 -3.25 10.90 9.29
N SER A 125 -2.54 11.82 8.62
CA SER A 125 -2.77 12.15 7.21
C SER A 125 -2.15 11.13 6.25
N ARG A 126 -1.36 10.19 6.77
CA ARG A 126 -0.66 9.14 6.04
C ARG A 126 -0.73 7.83 6.82
N VAL A 127 -0.77 6.71 6.09
CA VAL A 127 -0.75 5.36 6.66
C VAL A 127 0.31 4.52 5.97
N THR A 128 1.12 3.83 6.77
CA THR A 128 2.11 2.88 6.26
C THR A 128 1.53 1.47 6.19
N VAL A 129 1.56 0.88 5.00
CA VAL A 129 1.18 -0.51 4.76
C VAL A 129 2.44 -1.33 4.50
N SER A 130 2.64 -2.40 5.27
CA SER A 130 3.77 -3.32 5.09
C SER A 130 3.30 -4.71 4.70
N ARG A 131 3.92 -5.29 3.66
CA ARG A 131 3.68 -6.66 3.20
C ARG A 131 4.98 -7.33 2.82
N SER A 132 5.11 -8.61 3.16
CA SER A 132 6.28 -9.42 2.83
C SER A 132 5.93 -10.68 2.06
N ALA A 133 6.91 -11.18 1.30
CA ALA A 133 6.82 -12.46 0.59
C ALA A 133 8.16 -13.18 0.66
N THR A 134 8.11 -14.48 0.93
CA THR A 134 9.29 -15.33 1.01
C THR A 134 9.30 -16.34 -0.14
N ALA A 135 10.44 -16.49 -0.80
CA ALA A 135 10.68 -17.55 -1.78
C ALA A 135 11.96 -18.31 -1.46
N ARG A 136 12.05 -19.54 -1.97
CA ARG A 136 13.26 -20.36 -1.90
C ARG A 136 13.98 -20.32 -3.24
N VAL A 137 15.29 -20.14 -3.20
CA VAL A 137 16.14 -20.28 -4.39
C VAL A 137 16.15 -21.75 -4.79
N SER A 138 15.52 -22.05 -5.93
CA SER A 138 15.38 -23.40 -6.46
C SER A 138 16.74 -24.06 -6.70
N LEU A 139 16.80 -25.37 -6.45
CA LEU A 139 18.01 -26.17 -6.67
C LEU A 139 18.35 -26.34 -8.16
N THR A 140 17.39 -26.08 -9.05
CA THR A 140 17.43 -26.41 -10.49
C THR A 140 17.71 -25.22 -11.43
N SER A 141 17.87 -23.98 -10.95
CA SER A 141 17.94 -22.79 -11.86
C SER A 141 19.34 -22.41 -12.37
N VAL A 142 20.38 -23.23 -12.18
CA VAL A 142 21.78 -22.90 -12.56
C VAL A 142 22.20 -23.56 -13.89
N ASN A 143 21.26 -23.94 -14.75
CA ASN A 143 21.62 -24.44 -16.08
C ASN A 143 20.62 -24.00 -17.14
N ARG A 144 20.65 -22.72 -17.48
CA ARG A 144 20.23 -22.23 -18.78
C ARG A 144 21.06 -21.01 -19.15
#